data_AF-A0A4Q9LD47-F1
#
_entry.id   AF-A0A4Q9LD47-F1
#
_cell.length_a   1.000
_cell.length_b   1.000
_cell.length_c   1.000
_cell.angle_alpha   90.00
_cell.angle_beta   90.00
_cell.angle_gamma   90.00
#
_symmetry.space_group_name_H-M   'P 1'
#
loop_
_entity.id
_entity.type
_entity.pdbx_description
1 polymer ?
#
loop_
_entity_poly.entity_id
_entity_poly.type
_entity_poly.pdbx_seq_one_letter_code
_entity_poly.pdbx_strand_id
1 'polypeptide(L)'
;MTDYNVLISTVKNENSENTILLCKELQKIIPNSIYTQDILTTPIKIQILEHNKLPYTIKIAYKDIKYDFKIIEYKSTKALNNQNQISGYNPQLVVNNFNTDIGTNILNILMELFPYDFSARNRQVVNFTNKNDYIFFRMYRYIFKEDSSIDLAEIGPRLILKLSKIIDNENTFNIKYSSKKYSSETAII
;
A
#
# COMPACT_ATOMS: atom_id res chain seq x y z
N MET A 1 -10.42 -20.15 -15.33
CA MET A 1 -10.12 -18.71 -15.16
C MET A 1 -9.21 -18.60 -13.96
N THR A 2 -8.07 -17.91 -14.06
CA THR A 2 -7.31 -17.56 -12.86
C THR A 2 -8.13 -16.54 -12.07
N ASP A 3 -8.73 -16.97 -10.97
CA ASP A 3 -9.50 -16.10 -10.10
C ASP A 3 -8.54 -15.21 -9.32
N TYR A 4 -8.36 -13.97 -9.81
CA TYR A 4 -7.62 -12.94 -9.09
C TYR A 4 -8.44 -12.47 -7.88
N ASN A 5 -7.78 -12.32 -6.73
CA ASN A 5 -8.44 -11.85 -5.51
C ASN A 5 -8.50 -10.31 -5.44
N VAL A 6 -7.58 -9.65 -6.15
CA VAL A 6 -7.44 -8.19 -6.11
C VAL A 6 -7.40 -7.63 -7.53
N LEU A 7 -8.38 -6.79 -7.85
CA LEU A 7 -8.35 -5.98 -9.07
C LEU A 7 -7.70 -4.63 -8.75
N ILE A 8 -6.67 -4.28 -9.49
CA ILE A 8 -6.07 -2.95 -9.51
C ILE A 8 -6.54 -2.28 -10.81
N SER A 9 -7.01 -1.04 -10.73
CA SER A 9 -7.41 -0.27 -11.92
C SER A 9 -7.20 1.22 -11.72
N THR A 10 -7.41 1.98 -12.78
CA THR A 10 -7.48 3.44 -12.72
C THR A 10 -8.91 3.88 -13.02
N VAL A 11 -9.27 5.11 -12.65
CA VAL A 11 -10.63 5.62 -12.91
C VAL A 11 -10.82 6.07 -14.37
N LYS A 12 -9.74 6.49 -15.03
CA LYS A 12 -9.74 6.90 -16.45
C LYS A 12 -9.00 5.85 -17.28
N ASN A 13 -9.31 5.76 -18.57
CA ASN A 13 -8.58 4.88 -19.49
C ASN A 13 -7.18 5.42 -19.81
N GLU A 14 -7.05 6.74 -19.91
CA GLU A 14 -5.77 7.42 -20.12
C GLU A 14 -5.26 8.02 -18.80
N ASN A 15 -4.05 7.63 -18.39
CA ASN A 15 -3.38 8.15 -17.20
C ASN A 15 -1.89 8.36 -17.51
N SER A 16 -1.23 9.18 -16.71
CA SER A 16 0.21 9.38 -16.79
C SER A 16 1.00 8.10 -16.56
N GLU A 17 2.24 8.10 -17.06
CA GLU A 17 3.20 7.02 -16.84
C GLU A 17 3.42 6.72 -15.35
N ASN A 18 3.41 7.75 -14.48
CA ASN A 18 3.60 7.59 -13.05
C ASN A 18 2.46 6.81 -12.39
N THR A 19 1.21 7.10 -12.78
CA THR A 19 0.02 6.40 -12.26
C THR A 19 0.01 4.95 -12.72
N ILE A 20 0.28 4.72 -14.02
CA ILE A 20 0.36 3.36 -14.58
C ILE A 20 1.51 2.58 -13.93
N LEU A 21 2.65 3.23 -13.69
CA LEU A 21 3.79 2.62 -13.02
C LEU A 21 3.42 2.19 -11.60
N LEU A 22 2.73 3.04 -10.83
CA LEU A 22 2.27 2.66 -9.49
C LEU A 22 1.34 1.44 -9.55
N CYS A 23 0.38 1.39 -10.48
CA CYS A 23 -0.49 0.22 -10.64
C CYS A 23 0.31 -1.06 -10.90
N LYS A 24 1.32 -1.01 -11.77
CA LYS A 24 2.19 -2.16 -12.09
C LYS A 24 3.08 -2.56 -10.91
N GLU A 25 3.60 -1.59 -10.16
CA GLU A 25 4.37 -1.85 -8.94
C GLU A 25 3.50 -2.52 -7.88
N LEU A 26 2.27 -2.04 -7.66
CA LEU A 26 1.32 -2.69 -6.75
C LEU A 26 0.96 -4.11 -7.21
N GLN A 27 0.73 -4.33 -8.52
CA GLN A 27 0.45 -5.67 -9.03
C GLN A 27 1.61 -6.64 -8.75
N LYS A 28 2.86 -6.16 -8.87
CA LYS A 28 4.04 -6.98 -8.59
C LYS A 28 4.20 -7.31 -7.10
N ILE A 29 3.64 -6.49 -6.22
CA ILE A 29 3.80 -6.60 -4.77
C ILE A 29 2.67 -7.38 -4.13
N ILE A 30 1.43 -7.17 -4.57
CA ILE A 30 0.21 -7.76 -4.00
C ILE A 30 -0.02 -9.14 -4.63
N PRO A 31 0.03 -10.23 -3.84
CA PRO A 31 -0.27 -11.58 -4.32
C PRO A 31 -1.64 -11.69 -5.00
N ASN A 32 -1.73 -12.55 -6.02
CA ASN A 32 -2.99 -12.85 -6.72
C ASN A 32 -3.77 -11.60 -7.20
N SER A 33 -3.03 -10.56 -7.60
CA SER A 33 -3.60 -9.32 -8.10
C SER A 33 -3.42 -9.17 -9.61
N ILE A 34 -4.31 -8.39 -10.21
CA ILE A 34 -4.25 -8.04 -11.63
C ILE A 34 -4.53 -6.56 -11.82
N TYR A 35 -3.67 -5.88 -12.59
CA TYR A 35 -3.96 -4.55 -13.11
C TYR A 35 -4.61 -4.66 -14.49
N THR A 36 -5.86 -4.21 -14.60
CA THR A 36 -6.57 -4.09 -15.88
C THR A 36 -7.60 -2.96 -15.82
N GLN A 37 -7.99 -2.44 -16.98
CA GLN A 37 -9.14 -1.54 -17.13
C GLN A 37 -10.44 -2.31 -17.40
N ASP A 38 -10.35 -3.61 -17.67
CA ASP A 38 -11.51 -4.45 -17.89
C ASP A 38 -12.35 -4.59 -16.62
N ILE A 39 -13.65 -4.78 -16.81
CA ILE A 39 -14.58 -4.98 -15.71
C ILE A 39 -14.41 -6.41 -15.20
N LEU A 40 -13.71 -6.55 -14.07
CA LEU A 40 -13.59 -7.80 -13.34
C LEU A 40 -14.31 -7.75 -11.99
N THR A 41 -14.90 -8.88 -11.60
CA THR A 41 -15.45 -9.10 -10.26
C THR A 41 -14.40 -9.80 -9.42
N THR A 42 -13.89 -9.09 -8.42
CA THR A 42 -12.91 -9.59 -7.44
C THR A 42 -13.33 -9.18 -6.03
N PRO A 43 -12.96 -9.94 -4.98
CA PRO A 43 -13.26 -9.61 -3.58
C PRO A 43 -12.74 -8.23 -3.14
N ILE A 44 -11.54 -7.85 -3.61
CA ILE A 44 -10.94 -6.55 -3.31
C ILE A 44 -10.74 -5.77 -4.61
N LYS A 45 -11.05 -4.48 -4.60
CA LYS A 45 -10.79 -3.56 -5.71
C LYS A 45 -9.97 -2.38 -5.23
N ILE A 46 -8.84 -2.14 -5.88
CA ILE A 46 -7.94 -1.01 -5.66
C ILE A 46 -8.03 -0.09 -6.88
N GLN A 47 -8.54 1.12 -6.71
CA GLN A 47 -8.61 2.11 -7.79
C GLN A 47 -7.67 3.28 -7.51
N ILE A 48 -6.83 3.61 -8.48
CA ILE A 48 -5.92 4.74 -8.39
C ILE A 48 -6.48 5.91 -9.19
N LEU A 49 -6.58 7.07 -8.54
CA LEU A 49 -6.98 8.33 -9.16
C LEU A 49 -5.74 9.19 -9.34
N GLU A 50 -5.71 9.88 -10.47
CA GLU A 50 -4.66 10.82 -10.83
C GLU A 50 -5.10 12.28 -10.61
N HIS A 51 -4.14 13.12 -10.24
CA HIS A 51 -4.25 14.57 -10.28
C HIS A 51 -2.92 15.17 -10.76
N ASN A 52 -2.96 16.08 -11.74
CA ASN A 52 -1.77 16.71 -12.32
C ASN A 52 -0.66 15.70 -12.74
N LYS A 53 -1.04 14.62 -13.44
CA LYS A 53 -0.11 13.57 -13.92
C LYS A 53 0.65 12.84 -12.81
N LEU A 54 0.12 12.84 -11.58
CA LEU A 54 0.63 12.11 -10.44
C LEU A 54 -0.49 11.31 -9.77
N PRO A 55 -0.21 10.09 -9.28
CA PRO A 55 -1.19 9.34 -8.51
C PRO A 55 -1.49 10.09 -7.21
N TYR A 56 -2.77 10.26 -6.92
CA TYR A 56 -3.25 11.17 -5.87
C TYR A 56 -4.16 10.50 -4.83
N THR A 57 -5.00 9.55 -5.23
CA THR A 57 -5.88 8.85 -4.28
C THR A 57 -5.88 7.37 -4.61
N ILE A 58 -5.73 6.53 -3.59
CA ILE A 58 -5.96 5.09 -3.66
C ILE A 58 -7.29 4.83 -2.98
N LYS A 59 -8.23 4.24 -3.72
CA LYS A 59 -9.49 3.75 -3.16
C LYS A 59 -9.39 2.25 -3.01
N ILE A 60 -9.73 1.74 -1.83
CA ILE A 60 -9.80 0.30 -1.60
C ILE A 60 -11.24 -0.04 -1.25
N ALA A 61 -11.88 -0.86 -2.06
CA ALA A 61 -13.18 -1.46 -1.76
C ALA A 61 -12.97 -2.91 -1.35
N TYR A 62 -13.52 -3.28 -0.19
CA TYR A 62 -13.51 -4.65 0.34
C TYR A 62 -14.85 -4.90 1.02
N LYS A 63 -15.57 -5.93 0.55
CA LYS A 63 -16.98 -6.16 0.91
C LYS A 63 -17.79 -4.88 0.62
N ASP A 64 -18.61 -4.43 1.56
CA ASP A 64 -19.48 -3.26 1.42
C ASP A 64 -18.83 -1.95 1.90
N ILE A 65 -17.53 -1.98 2.25
CA ILE A 65 -16.80 -0.82 2.78
C ILE A 65 -15.76 -0.35 1.78
N LYS A 66 -15.65 0.98 1.63
CA LYS A 66 -14.67 1.66 0.79
C LYS A 66 -13.84 2.64 1.61
N TYR A 67 -12.55 2.66 1.36
CA TYR A 67 -11.59 3.55 2.00
C TYR A 67 -10.87 4.38 0.93
N ASP A 68 -10.98 5.70 1.00
CA ASP A 68 -10.20 6.61 0.16
C ASP A 68 -8.96 7.08 0.93
N PHE A 69 -7.77 6.70 0.48
CA PHE A 69 -6.50 7.21 1.00
C PHE A 69 -5.92 8.25 0.04
N LYS A 70 -5.53 9.41 0.57
CA LYS A 70 -4.69 10.36 -0.15
C LYS A 70 -3.26 9.86 -0.21
N ILE A 71 -2.66 9.90 -1.39
CA ILE A 71 -1.23 9.72 -1.57
C ILE A 71 -0.59 11.07 -1.26
N ILE A 72 0.10 11.14 -0.13
CA ILE A 72 0.87 12.31 0.30
C ILE A 72 2.22 12.32 -0.41
N GLU A 73 2.83 11.15 -0.55
CA GLU A 73 4.08 10.97 -1.28
C GLU A 73 4.06 9.62 -2.01
N TYR A 74 4.55 9.64 -3.25
CA TYR A 74 4.88 8.45 -4.01
C TYR A 74 6.28 8.64 -4.63
N LYS A 75 7.19 7.70 -4.34
CA LYS A 75 8.46 7.56 -5.06
C LYS A 75 8.53 6.15 -5.64
N SER A 76 8.55 6.07 -6.96
CA SER A 76 8.67 4.80 -7.67
C SER A 76 10.03 4.15 -7.42
N THR A 77 10.10 2.84 -7.62
CA THR A 77 11.35 2.06 -7.55
C THR A 77 12.42 2.64 -8.49
N LYS A 78 11.99 3.08 -9.69
CA LYS A 78 12.84 3.75 -10.67
C LYS A 78 13.42 5.07 -10.13
N ALA A 79 12.58 5.91 -9.52
CA ALA A 79 13.02 7.19 -8.97
C ALA A 79 13.97 7.05 -7.76
N LEU A 80 13.90 5.91 -7.06
CA LEU A 80 14.78 5.57 -5.95
C LEU A 80 16.14 4.98 -6.41
N ASN A 81 16.36 4.86 -7.72
CA ASN A 81 17.52 4.16 -8.30
C ASN A 81 17.70 2.75 -7.73
N ASN A 82 16.60 2.11 -7.37
CA ASN A 82 16.63 0.82 -6.72
C ASN A 82 16.72 -0.29 -7.77
N GLN A 83 17.89 -0.92 -7.84
CA GLN A 83 18.16 -2.01 -8.78
C GLN A 83 17.74 -3.38 -8.23
N ASN A 84 17.33 -3.44 -6.96
CA ASN A 84 16.91 -4.69 -6.33
C ASN A 84 15.57 -5.14 -6.88
N GLN A 85 15.49 -6.40 -7.33
CA GLN A 85 14.27 -6.93 -7.91
C GLN A 85 13.38 -7.56 -6.84
N ILE A 86 12.08 -7.29 -6.90
CA ILE A 86 11.05 -8.07 -6.19
C ILE A 86 11.03 -9.49 -6.77
N SER A 87 11.24 -10.52 -5.94
CA SER A 87 11.12 -11.93 -6.32
C SER A 87 9.65 -12.35 -6.48
N GLY A 88 9.40 -13.49 -7.13
CA GLY A 88 8.04 -14.02 -7.31
C GLY A 88 7.44 -14.72 -6.08
N TYR A 89 8.02 -14.53 -4.89
CA TYR A 89 7.52 -15.09 -3.64
C TYR A 89 6.62 -14.07 -2.93
N ASN A 90 5.60 -14.56 -2.22
CA ASN A 90 4.70 -13.68 -1.49
C ASN A 90 5.46 -12.99 -0.32
N PRO A 91 5.31 -11.68 -0.14
CA PRO A 91 5.92 -10.99 0.98
C PRO A 91 5.17 -11.25 2.28
N GLN A 92 5.89 -11.24 3.39
CA GLN A 92 5.29 -11.20 4.72
C GLN A 92 4.73 -9.81 5.02
N LEU A 93 3.66 -9.74 5.80
CA LEU A 93 3.07 -8.48 6.26
C LEU A 93 3.58 -8.11 7.66
N VAL A 94 4.17 -6.93 7.80
CA VAL A 94 4.49 -6.30 9.08
C VAL A 94 3.68 -5.02 9.20
N VAL A 95 3.03 -4.83 10.35
CA VAL A 95 2.23 -3.64 10.65
C VAL A 95 2.63 -3.05 11.98
N ASN A 96 2.60 -1.73 12.08
CA ASN A 96 2.93 -1.01 13.32
C ASN A 96 1.91 0.10 13.58
N ASN A 97 1.43 0.19 14.84
CA ASN A 97 0.52 1.24 15.35
C ASN A 97 -0.87 1.33 14.71
N PHE A 98 -1.50 0.19 14.42
CA PHE A 98 -2.89 0.10 13.95
C PHE A 98 -3.87 -0.22 15.10
N ASN A 99 -3.72 0.48 16.22
CA ASN A 99 -4.34 0.07 17.50
C ASN A 99 -5.75 0.64 17.73
N THR A 100 -6.27 1.46 16.81
CA THR A 100 -7.63 2.03 16.89
C THR A 100 -8.62 1.16 16.14
N ASP A 101 -9.93 1.30 16.35
CA ASP A 101 -10.93 0.50 15.62
C ASP A 101 -10.84 0.67 14.10
N ILE A 102 -10.66 1.91 13.63
CA ILE A 102 -10.40 2.20 12.21
C ILE A 102 -9.09 1.55 11.76
N GLY A 103 -8.05 1.60 12.59
CA GLY A 103 -6.77 0.95 12.33
C GLY A 103 -6.90 -0.57 12.18
N THR A 104 -7.63 -1.22 13.09
CA THR A 104 -7.95 -2.65 13.06
C THR A 104 -8.72 -3.03 11.81
N ASN A 105 -9.69 -2.22 11.40
CA ASN A 105 -10.44 -2.46 10.16
C ASN A 105 -9.54 -2.38 8.92
N ILE A 106 -8.62 -1.41 8.87
CA ILE A 106 -7.63 -1.30 7.80
C ILE A 106 -6.67 -2.50 7.84
N LEU A 107 -6.23 -2.93 9.02
CA LEU A 107 -5.38 -4.11 9.19
C LEU A 107 -6.04 -5.36 8.62
N ASN A 108 -7.34 -5.58 8.83
CA ASN A 108 -8.07 -6.70 8.25
C ASN A 108 -7.97 -6.72 6.72
N ILE A 109 -8.05 -5.56 6.06
CA ILE A 109 -7.89 -5.46 4.60
C ILE A 109 -6.44 -5.75 4.20
N LEU A 110 -5.46 -5.25 4.96
CA LEU A 110 -4.04 -5.53 4.68
C LEU A 110 -3.73 -7.02 4.79
N MET A 111 -4.29 -7.73 5.77
CA MET A 111 -4.12 -9.18 5.93
C MET A 111 -4.71 -9.97 4.75
N GLU A 112 -5.81 -9.49 4.17
CA GLU A 112 -6.42 -10.10 2.97
C GLU A 112 -5.62 -9.80 1.69
N LEU A 113 -5.01 -8.60 1.60
CA LEU A 113 -4.11 -8.24 0.51
C LEU A 113 -2.80 -9.03 0.54
N PHE A 114 -2.32 -9.37 1.73
CA PHE A 114 -1.05 -10.05 1.96
C PHE A 114 -1.27 -11.31 2.81
N PRO A 115 -1.90 -12.34 2.24
CA PRO A 115 -2.19 -13.56 2.98
C PRO A 115 -0.89 -14.23 3.43
N TYR A 116 -0.93 -14.81 4.63
CA TYR A 116 0.22 -15.49 5.20
C TYR A 116 0.63 -16.70 4.35
N ASP A 117 1.92 -16.81 4.06
CA ASP A 117 2.52 -17.90 3.30
C ASP A 117 3.67 -18.53 4.10
N PHE A 118 3.51 -19.83 4.39
CA PHE A 118 4.44 -20.64 5.20
C PHE A 118 5.73 -21.02 4.46
N SER A 119 5.89 -20.63 3.19
CA SER A 119 7.09 -20.94 2.42
C SER A 119 8.35 -20.37 3.07
N ALA A 120 9.29 -21.26 3.40
CA ALA A 120 10.58 -20.92 4.00
C ALA A 120 11.48 -20.00 3.11
N ARG A 121 11.06 -19.72 1.87
CA ARG A 121 11.81 -18.90 0.90
C ARG A 121 11.38 -17.43 0.87
N ASN A 122 10.37 -17.05 1.66
CA ASN A 122 9.80 -15.71 1.67
C ASN A 122 10.71 -14.72 2.43
N ARG A 123 11.78 -14.26 1.77
CA ARG A 123 12.75 -13.27 2.31
C ARG A 123 12.36 -11.82 2.00
N GLN A 124 11.07 -11.56 1.87
CA GLN A 124 10.54 -10.25 1.55
C GLN A 124 9.44 -9.89 2.52
N VAL A 125 9.36 -8.60 2.85
CA VAL A 125 8.39 -8.06 3.78
C VAL A 125 7.83 -6.76 3.23
N VAL A 126 6.51 -6.62 3.30
CA VAL A 126 5.81 -5.35 3.17
C VAL A 126 5.55 -4.81 4.58
N ASN A 127 5.95 -3.57 4.82
CA ASN A 127 5.77 -2.90 6.10
C ASN A 127 4.79 -1.74 5.95
N PHE A 128 3.77 -1.72 6.80
CA PHE A 128 2.88 -0.59 7.00
C PHE A 128 3.08 -0.03 8.41
N THR A 129 3.51 1.22 8.51
CA THR A 129 3.68 1.88 9.81
C THR A 129 2.77 3.09 9.87
N ASN A 130 1.87 3.13 10.86
CA ASN A 130 1.05 4.29 11.12
C ASN A 130 1.76 5.24 12.10
N LYS A 131 1.96 6.50 11.71
CA LYS A 131 2.55 7.54 12.56
C LYS A 131 1.84 8.87 12.31
N ASN A 132 1.23 9.43 13.34
CA ASN A 132 0.48 10.69 13.29
C ASN A 132 -0.59 10.69 12.16
N ASP A 133 -1.30 9.57 12.02
CA ASP A 133 -2.31 9.29 10.98
C ASP A 133 -1.77 9.22 9.53
N TYR A 134 -0.45 9.17 9.36
CA TYR A 134 0.20 8.85 8.09
C TYR A 134 0.61 7.38 8.08
N ILE A 135 0.17 6.66 7.05
CA ILE A 135 0.54 5.27 6.82
C ILE A 135 1.72 5.24 5.86
N PHE A 136 2.87 4.89 6.38
CA PHE A 136 4.09 4.69 5.61
C PHE A 136 4.13 3.27 5.10
N PHE A 137 4.15 3.10 3.78
CA PHE A 137 4.33 1.79 3.15
C PHE A 137 5.74 1.67 2.57
N ARG A 138 6.40 0.56 2.87
CA ARG A 138 7.73 0.20 2.36
C ARG A 138 7.78 -1.30 2.09
N MET A 139 8.65 -1.71 1.17
CA MET A 139 8.94 -3.12 0.92
C MET A 139 10.43 -3.39 1.03
N TYR A 140 10.81 -4.39 1.81
CA TYR A 140 12.18 -4.78 2.03
C TYR A 140 12.42 -6.25 1.65
N ARG A 141 13.64 -6.54 1.23
CA ARG A 141 14.23 -7.88 1.29
C ARG A 141 15.13 -7.94 2.52
N TYR A 142 15.14 -9.09 3.19
CA TYR A 142 15.96 -9.29 4.38
C TYR A 142 16.87 -10.52 4.25
N ILE A 143 17.99 -10.49 4.96
CA ILE A 143 18.93 -11.61 5.08
C ILE A 143 19.31 -11.74 6.55
N PHE A 144 19.19 -12.96 7.09
CA PHE A 144 19.75 -13.31 8.40
C PHE A 144 21.25 -13.57 8.26
N LYS A 145 22.05 -12.90 9.09
CA LYS A 145 23.48 -13.18 9.23
C LYS A 145 23.72 -14.27 10.28
N GLU A 146 24.93 -14.82 10.26
CA GLU A 146 25.38 -15.83 11.23
C GLU A 146 25.35 -15.30 12.67
N ASP A 147 25.57 -13.99 12.86
CA ASP A 147 25.53 -13.31 14.15
C ASP A 147 24.10 -12.99 14.64
N SER A 148 23.07 -13.55 14.01
CA SER A 148 21.65 -13.29 14.27
C SER A 148 21.17 -11.87 13.97
N SER A 149 22.01 -11.01 13.38
CA SER A 149 21.58 -9.71 12.87
C SER A 149 20.83 -9.84 11.54
N ILE A 150 20.06 -8.81 11.18
CA ILE A 150 19.25 -8.76 9.97
C ILE A 150 19.69 -7.59 9.11
N ASP A 151 20.14 -7.88 7.88
CA ASP A 151 20.32 -6.85 6.87
C ASP A 151 19.01 -6.64 6.10
N LEU A 152 18.65 -5.37 5.88
CA LEU A 152 17.47 -4.96 5.14
C LEU A 152 17.89 -4.16 3.90
N ALA A 153 17.36 -4.55 2.74
CA ALA A 153 17.45 -3.78 1.51
C ALA A 153 16.06 -3.39 1.06
N GLU A 154 15.80 -2.10 0.83
CA GLU A 154 14.54 -1.66 0.24
C GLU A 154 14.47 -2.13 -1.22
N ILE A 155 13.30 -2.58 -1.67
CA ILE A 155 13.11 -3.21 -3.00
C ILE A 155 11.86 -2.74 -3.76
N GLY A 156 11.01 -1.91 -3.14
CA GLY A 156 9.76 -1.44 -3.73
C GLY A 156 9.62 0.07 -3.67
N PRO A 157 8.45 0.61 -4.08
CA PRO A 157 8.18 2.02 -4.01
C PRO A 157 7.95 2.49 -2.57
N ARG A 158 8.12 3.80 -2.37
CA ARG A 158 7.75 4.48 -1.13
C ARG A 158 6.40 5.14 -1.32
N LEU A 159 5.47 4.81 -0.44
CA LEU A 159 4.19 5.51 -0.33
C LEU A 159 4.05 6.10 1.07
N ILE A 160 3.47 7.29 1.15
CA ILE A 160 2.91 7.87 2.37
C ILE A 160 1.44 8.11 2.08
N LEU A 161 0.57 7.43 2.82
CA LEU A 161 -0.87 7.46 2.65
C LEU A 161 -1.53 8.13 3.85
N LYS A 162 -2.68 8.75 3.62
CA LYS A 162 -3.49 9.33 4.68
C LYS A 162 -4.96 9.06 4.41
N LEU A 163 -5.66 8.42 5.35
CA LEU A 163 -7.07 8.08 5.18
C LEU A 163 -7.91 9.36 5.04
N SER A 164 -8.76 9.49 4.06
CA SER A 164 -9.55 10.73 3.85
C SER A 164 -11.04 10.51 3.92
N LYS A 165 -11.50 9.30 3.58
CA LYS A 165 -12.91 8.96 3.58
C LYS A 165 -13.10 7.48 3.85
N ILE A 166 -14.13 7.16 4.60
CA ILE A 166 -14.69 5.81 4.74
C ILE A 166 -16.12 5.88 4.23
N ILE A 167 -16.51 4.93 3.40
CA ILE A 167 -17.90 4.74 2.97
C ILE A 167 -18.28 3.33 3.41
N ASP A 168 -19.27 3.24 4.29
CA ASP A 168 -19.80 1.97 4.79
C ASP A 168 -21.29 1.94 4.46
N ASN A 169 -21.67 1.09 3.50
CA ASN A 169 -23.01 1.08 2.91
C ASN A 169 -23.39 2.47 2.37
N GLU A 170 -24.45 3.08 2.89
CA GLU A 170 -24.90 4.44 2.52
C GLU A 170 -24.23 5.54 3.35
N ASN A 171 -23.51 5.18 4.41
CA ASN A 171 -22.89 6.15 5.32
C ASN A 171 -21.54 6.60 4.79
N THR A 172 -21.34 7.91 4.69
CA THR A 172 -20.05 8.51 4.29
C THR A 172 -19.43 9.28 5.45
N PHE A 173 -18.23 8.86 5.85
CA PHE A 173 -17.43 9.49 6.89
C PHE A 173 -16.21 10.18 6.27
N ASN A 174 -16.18 11.50 6.28
CA ASN A 174 -15.01 12.27 5.87
C ASN A 174 -14.08 12.47 7.07
N ILE A 175 -12.82 12.04 6.93
CA ILE A 175 -11.83 12.19 8.00
C ILE A 175 -11.30 13.62 7.99
N LYS A 176 -11.59 14.36 9.06
CA LYS A 176 -11.06 15.70 9.29
C LYS A 176 -9.78 15.61 10.10
N TYR A 177 -8.72 16.21 9.58
CA TYR A 177 -7.46 16.33 10.29
C TYR A 177 -7.35 17.73 10.89
N SER A 178 -7.07 17.80 12.19
CA SER A 178 -6.62 19.05 12.79
C SER A 178 -5.21 19.34 12.28
N SER A 179 -5.01 20.52 11.70
CA SER A 179 -3.68 21.02 11.38
C SER A 179 -2.95 21.34 12.68
N LYS A 180 -2.33 20.35 13.32
CA LYS A 180 -1.28 20.63 14.29
C LYS A 180 -0.11 21.20 13.50
N LYS A 181 0.15 22.50 13.65
CA LYS A 181 1.41 23.11 13.22
C LYS A 181 2.52 22.31 13.89
N TYR A 182 3.32 21.58 13.12
CA TYR A 182 4.60 21.10 13.61
C TYR A 182 5.47 22.36 13.80
N SER A 183 5.60 22.82 15.04
CA SER A 183 6.78 23.61 15.39
C SER A 183 7.96 22.66 15.26
N SER A 184 8.87 23.01 14.36
CA SER A 184 10.21 22.44 14.30
C SER A 184 10.93 22.80 15.59
N GLU A 185 10.74 22.03 16.64
CA GLU A 185 11.59 22.03 17.82
C GLU A 185 12.29 20.67 17.92
N THR A 186 13.53 20.71 17.43
CA THR A 186 14.72 20.10 18.04
C THR A 186 14.74 18.57 18.17
N ALA A 187 15.39 17.92 17.21
CA ALA A 187 16.01 16.61 17.41
C ALA A 187 17.35 16.80 18.14
N ILE A 188 17.35 16.54 19.45
CA ILE A 188 18.48 16.09 20.28
C ILE A 188 17.81 15.02 21.17
N ILE A 189 18.19 13.74 21.14
CA ILE A 189 19.45 13.12 21.59
C ILE A 189 19.73 11.90 20.72
#